data_AF-A0A940U917-F1
#
_entry.id   AF-A0A940U917-F1
#
_cell.length_a   1.000
_cell.length_b   1.000
_cell.length_c   1.000
_cell.angle_alpha   90.00
_cell.angle_beta   90.00
_cell.angle_gamma   90.00
#
_symmetry.space_group_name_H-M   'P 1'
#
loop_
_entity.id
_entity.type
_entity.pdbx_description
1 polymer ?
#
loop_
_entity_poly.entity_id
_entity_poly.type
_entity_poly.pdbx_seq_one_letter_code
_entity_poly.pdbx_strand_id
1 'polypeptide(L)'
;MKKTLLTAALSLLMVLPFLPTAQGTEYRSDIASALLRKRLERPPARIMCVGRVICSSRILPKFYANREYRLAWSSEESLLPQAGALMKFIRETDKEALNPLDYHLDILEYLQSEMDKAKAKAEKPLSSLRVDYDLLMTDAFLLCGSHIVSGRVDPEKIHEDWFARRRYEDLASVLQVALDTNSVEETLRSLVPKHRGYERLKKALLDYRRMAAGDPWPVLPREETLKKDNPSEGIITLRKRLVLTGDL
;
A
#
# COMPACT_ATOMS: atom_id res chain seq x y z
N MET A 1 56.67 38.94 66.79
CA MET A 1 56.79 37.50 66.48
C MET A 1 56.10 37.22 65.15
N LYS A 2 56.84 36.71 64.15
CA LYS A 2 56.48 35.73 63.08
C LYS A 2 54.97 35.64 62.70
N LYS A 3 54.47 35.70 61.45
CA LYS A 3 54.98 35.19 60.16
C LYS A 3 53.92 35.44 59.03
N THR A 4 54.41 35.71 57.80
CA THR A 4 53.96 35.25 56.45
C THR A 4 52.57 35.53 55.83
N LEU A 5 52.60 36.33 54.75
CA LEU A 5 52.12 36.11 53.36
C LEU A 5 51.05 35.04 53.05
N LEU A 6 50.00 35.42 52.30
CA LEU A 6 49.60 34.75 51.06
C LEU A 6 48.59 35.58 50.23
N THR A 7 49.00 35.90 49.00
CA THR A 7 48.24 36.51 47.91
C THR A 7 47.22 35.54 47.33
N ALA A 8 45.98 35.97 47.13
CA ALA A 8 44.97 35.24 46.35
C ALA A 8 44.61 36.05 45.09
N ALA A 9 45.14 35.62 43.95
CA ALA A 9 44.74 36.08 42.63
C ALA A 9 43.48 35.29 42.20
N LEU A 10 42.36 35.98 42.01
CA LEU A 10 41.12 35.38 41.53
C LEU A 10 41.06 35.58 40.01
N SER A 11 41.50 34.57 39.26
CA SER A 11 41.39 34.52 37.80
C SER A 11 39.94 34.27 37.39
N LEU A 12 39.33 35.28 36.78
CA LEU A 12 38.00 35.25 36.20
C LEU A 12 38.03 34.40 34.90
N LEU A 13 37.56 33.15 34.96
CA LEU A 13 37.43 32.27 33.80
C LEU A 13 36.20 32.71 32.98
N MET A 14 36.42 33.46 31.90
CA MET A 14 35.38 33.81 30.93
C MET A 14 35.00 32.55 30.13
N VAL A 15 33.89 31.90 30.50
CA VAL A 15 33.30 30.82 29.70
C VAL A 15 32.63 31.46 28.49
N LEU A 16 33.34 31.52 27.37
CA LEU A 16 32.75 31.87 26.07
C LEU A 16 31.70 30.80 25.71
N PRO A 17 30.45 31.17 25.42
CA PRO A 17 29.47 30.21 24.94
C PRO A 17 29.91 29.72 23.56
N PHE A 18 30.20 28.43 23.49
CA PHE A 18 30.45 27.71 22.24
C PHE A 18 29.15 27.73 21.44
N LEU A 19 29.00 28.71 20.55
CA LEU A 19 27.89 28.73 19.60
C LEU A 19 28.07 27.51 18.69
N PRO A 20 27.13 26.55 18.68
CA PRO A 20 27.20 25.45 17.75
C PRO A 20 27.05 26.05 16.36
N THR A 21 28.10 25.94 15.56
CA THR A 21 28.00 26.18 14.13
C THR A 21 26.99 25.18 13.60
N ALA A 22 25.79 25.67 13.28
CA ALA A 22 24.85 24.95 12.46
C ALA A 22 25.54 24.74 11.10
N GLN A 23 26.20 23.60 10.95
CA GLN A 23 26.52 23.06 9.64
C GLN A 23 25.19 22.71 9.01
N GLY A 24 24.61 23.70 8.31
CA GLY A 24 23.60 23.42 7.31
C GLY A 24 24.25 22.49 6.31
N THR A 25 23.92 21.21 6.40
CA THR A 25 24.13 20.29 5.30
C THR A 25 23.29 20.84 4.16
N GLU A 26 23.94 21.53 3.24
CA GLU A 26 23.35 21.92 1.97
C GLU A 26 22.99 20.61 1.26
N TYR A 27 21.75 20.16 1.47
CA TYR A 27 21.23 18.89 0.97
C TYR A 27 21.15 19.00 -0.55
N ARG A 28 22.17 18.50 -1.23
CA ARG A 28 22.17 18.40 -2.68
C ARG A 28 21.09 17.39 -3.07
N SER A 29 19.92 17.90 -3.47
CA SER A 29 18.79 17.09 -3.96
C SER A 29 19.28 16.03 -4.94
N ASP A 30 19.07 14.75 -4.63
CA ASP A 30 19.27 13.63 -5.56
C ASP A 30 18.53 13.92 -6.89
N ILE A 31 19.12 13.50 -8.01
CA ILE A 31 18.53 13.59 -9.36
C ILE A 31 17.12 12.98 -9.36
N ALA A 32 16.89 11.90 -8.62
CA ALA A 32 15.58 11.28 -8.50
C ALA A 32 14.54 12.23 -7.87
N SER A 33 14.91 12.97 -6.82
CA SER A 33 14.01 13.93 -6.15
C SER A 33 13.67 15.10 -7.08
N ALA A 34 14.65 15.61 -7.84
CA ALA A 34 14.43 16.65 -8.84
C ALA A 34 13.53 16.17 -9.99
N LEU A 35 13.71 14.92 -10.44
CA LEU A 35 12.87 14.31 -11.47
C LEU A 35 11.43 14.10 -10.99
N LEU A 36 11.26 13.61 -9.75
CA LEU A 36 9.97 13.44 -9.11
C LEU A 36 9.23 14.78 -9.00
N ARG A 37 9.91 15.81 -8.51
CA ARG A 37 9.40 17.18 -8.46
C ARG A 37 8.92 17.66 -9.83
N LYS A 38 9.75 17.52 -10.86
CA LYS A 38 9.41 17.91 -12.23
C LYS A 38 8.15 17.19 -12.74
N ARG A 39 7.95 15.91 -12.43
CA ARG A 39 6.76 15.16 -12.82
C ARG A 39 5.49 15.60 -12.08
N LEU A 40 5.62 16.03 -10.82
CA LEU A 40 4.49 16.36 -9.95
C LEU A 40 4.08 17.85 -9.95
N GLU A 41 4.96 18.77 -10.33
CA GLU A 41 4.66 20.22 -10.36
C GLU A 41 3.84 20.66 -11.59
N ARG A 42 3.84 19.87 -12.67
CA ARG A 42 2.98 20.09 -13.85
C ARG A 42 2.25 18.80 -14.22
N PRO A 43 1.43 18.25 -13.31
CA PRO A 43 0.83 16.95 -13.54
C PRO A 43 -0.31 17.11 -14.56
N PRO A 44 -0.42 16.20 -15.54
CA PRO A 44 -1.64 16.07 -16.32
C PRO A 44 -2.83 15.72 -15.41
N ALA A 45 -4.07 15.93 -15.88
CA ALA A 45 -5.29 15.62 -15.13
C ALA A 45 -5.33 14.16 -14.59
N ARG A 46 -4.68 13.24 -15.31
CA ARG A 46 -4.36 11.87 -14.86
C ARG A 46 -2.87 11.67 -14.96
N ILE A 47 -2.23 11.32 -13.85
CA ILE A 47 -0.80 11.01 -13.85
C ILE A 47 -0.63 9.59 -14.41
N MET A 48 0.29 9.44 -15.37
CA MET A 48 0.64 8.16 -15.96
C MET A 48 2.03 7.75 -15.50
N CYS A 49 2.22 6.48 -15.16
CA CYS A 49 3.50 5.90 -14.77
C CYS A 49 3.67 4.54 -15.43
N VAL A 50 4.68 4.40 -16.29
CA VAL A 50 4.92 3.19 -17.10
C VAL A 50 3.64 2.70 -17.81
N GLY A 51 2.89 3.63 -18.41
CA GLY A 51 1.64 3.32 -19.12
C GLY A 51 0.43 2.99 -18.22
N ARG A 52 0.59 3.01 -16.88
CA ARG A 52 -0.52 2.84 -15.92
C ARG A 52 -1.04 4.19 -15.45
N VAL A 53 -2.35 4.29 -15.25
CA VAL A 53 -2.96 5.46 -14.60
C VAL A 53 -2.69 5.35 -13.10
N ILE A 54 -2.23 6.45 -12.50
CA ILE A 54 -2.15 6.60 -11.05
C ILE A 54 -3.48 7.15 -10.54
N CYS A 55 -4.16 6.38 -9.70
CA CYS A 55 -5.47 6.70 -9.16
C CYS A 55 -5.42 7.84 -8.14
N SER A 56 -4.33 7.96 -7.40
CA SER A 56 -4.11 8.92 -6.33
C SER A 56 -3.48 10.24 -6.82
N SER A 57 -3.74 10.61 -8.08
CA SER A 57 -3.11 11.76 -8.75
C SER A 57 -3.28 13.10 -8.02
N ARG A 58 -4.36 13.25 -7.26
CA ARG A 58 -4.65 14.47 -6.46
C ARG A 58 -3.93 14.50 -5.12
N ILE A 59 -3.56 13.34 -4.57
CA ILE A 59 -2.93 13.21 -3.25
C ILE A 59 -1.41 13.31 -3.37
N LEU A 60 -0.84 12.70 -4.41
CA LEU A 60 0.61 12.59 -4.61
C LEU A 60 1.38 13.92 -4.61
N PRO A 61 0.94 14.98 -5.31
CA PRO A 61 1.69 16.24 -5.32
C PRO A 61 1.85 16.82 -3.93
N LYS A 62 0.78 16.82 -3.12
CA LYS A 62 0.81 17.33 -1.74
C LYS A 62 1.66 16.43 -0.84
N PHE A 63 1.51 15.11 -0.95
CA PHE A 63 2.30 14.15 -0.19
C PHE A 63 3.80 14.35 -0.42
N TYR A 64 4.24 14.42 -1.68
CA TYR A 64 5.65 14.60 -1.99
C TYR A 64 6.17 16.02 -1.77
N ALA A 65 5.35 17.06 -1.93
CA ALA A 65 5.73 18.41 -1.54
C ALA A 65 6.09 18.49 -0.04
N ASN A 66 5.30 17.84 0.83
CA ASN A 66 5.58 17.75 2.27
C ASN A 66 6.84 16.95 2.60
N ARG A 67 7.29 16.08 1.69
CA ARG A 67 8.54 15.30 1.82
C ARG A 67 9.73 15.98 1.15
N GLU A 68 9.57 17.23 0.71
CA GLU A 68 10.58 17.96 -0.10
C GLU A 68 11.00 17.15 -1.34
N TYR A 69 10.06 16.39 -1.90
CA TYR A 69 10.24 15.48 -3.03
C TYR A 69 11.26 14.36 -2.82
N ARG A 70 11.65 14.08 -1.57
CA ARG A 70 12.43 12.88 -1.26
C ARG A 70 11.59 11.63 -1.48
N LEU A 71 12.21 10.64 -2.13
CA LEU A 71 11.57 9.36 -2.40
C LEU A 71 11.14 8.68 -1.09
N ALA A 72 10.01 7.98 -1.13
CA ALA A 72 9.43 7.32 0.03
C ALA A 72 9.91 5.87 0.21
N TRP A 73 10.29 5.19 -0.88
CA TRP A 73 10.46 3.74 -0.91
C TRP A 73 11.88 3.29 -1.26
N SER A 74 12.77 4.21 -1.63
CA SER A 74 14.16 3.91 -1.98
C SER A 74 15.14 4.99 -1.55
N SER A 75 16.34 4.55 -1.19
CA SER A 75 17.56 5.38 -1.11
C SER A 75 18.23 5.46 -2.49
N GLU A 76 19.37 6.15 -2.59
CA GLU A 76 20.18 6.16 -3.82
C GLU A 76 20.70 4.77 -4.23
N GLU A 77 20.89 3.89 -3.26
CA GLU A 77 21.59 2.62 -3.46
C GLU A 77 20.66 1.40 -3.45
N SER A 78 19.54 1.50 -2.72
CA SER A 78 18.68 0.35 -2.47
C SER A 78 17.26 0.71 -2.06
N LEU A 79 16.35 -0.26 -2.20
CA LEU A 79 15.02 -0.21 -1.62
C LEU A 79 15.07 -0.15 -0.10
N LEU A 80 14.16 0.63 0.48
CA LEU A 80 13.98 0.69 1.93
C LEU A 80 13.16 -0.51 2.42
N PRO A 81 13.30 -0.95 3.69
CA PRO A 81 12.53 -2.07 4.25
C PRO A 81 11.01 -1.92 4.10
N GLN A 82 10.51 -0.68 4.20
CA GLN A 82 9.11 -0.32 4.00
C GLN A 82 8.59 -0.77 2.63
N ALA A 83 9.41 -0.70 1.58
CA ALA A 83 9.04 -1.16 0.24
C ALA A 83 8.81 -2.67 0.20
N GLY A 84 9.70 -3.44 0.84
CA GLY A 84 9.53 -4.88 0.98
C GLY A 84 8.27 -5.26 1.76
N ALA A 85 7.97 -4.52 2.83
CA ALA A 85 6.77 -4.73 3.64
C ALA A 85 5.48 -4.47 2.83
N LEU A 86 5.42 -3.39 2.04
CA LEU A 86 4.28 -3.13 1.17
C LEU A 86 4.15 -4.18 0.07
N MET A 87 5.24 -4.55 -0.60
CA MET A 87 5.21 -5.59 -1.64
C MET A 87 4.69 -6.92 -1.10
N LYS A 88 5.13 -7.32 0.11
CA LYS A 88 4.61 -8.51 0.78
C LYS A 88 3.11 -8.39 1.02
N PHE A 89 2.63 -7.26 1.53
CA PHE A 89 1.21 -7.05 1.76
C PHE A 89 0.41 -7.12 0.44
N ILE A 90 0.86 -6.44 -0.63
CA ILE A 90 0.19 -6.42 -1.94
C ILE A 90 0.02 -7.85 -2.48
N ARG A 91 1.06 -8.68 -2.41
CA ARG A 91 1.01 -10.09 -2.84
C ARG A 91 -0.04 -10.91 -2.11
N GLU A 92 -0.37 -10.52 -0.88
CA GLU A 92 -1.33 -11.20 -0.01
C GLU A 92 -2.71 -10.54 0.00
N THR A 93 -2.95 -9.51 -0.82
CA THR A 93 -4.25 -8.83 -0.85
C THR A 93 -5.39 -9.73 -1.33
N ASP A 94 -5.09 -10.83 -2.02
CA ASP A 94 -6.03 -11.90 -2.36
C ASP A 94 -6.67 -12.53 -1.12
N LYS A 95 -5.92 -12.62 -0.01
CA LYS A 95 -6.41 -13.06 1.31
C LYS A 95 -7.46 -12.10 1.86
N GLU A 96 -7.43 -10.83 1.46
CA GLU A 96 -8.42 -9.81 1.82
C GLU A 96 -9.52 -9.65 0.75
N ALA A 97 -9.69 -10.66 -0.11
CA ALA A 97 -10.66 -10.68 -1.22
C ALA A 97 -10.40 -9.65 -2.33
N LEU A 98 -9.22 -9.03 -2.35
CA LEU A 98 -8.82 -8.05 -3.36
C LEU A 98 -7.99 -8.72 -4.47
N ASN A 99 -7.69 -7.98 -5.53
CA ASN A 99 -6.82 -8.46 -6.61
C ASN A 99 -5.47 -7.72 -6.52
N PRO A 100 -4.34 -8.43 -6.32
CA PRO A 100 -3.02 -7.79 -6.26
C PRO A 100 -2.66 -6.95 -7.49
N LEU A 101 -3.16 -7.33 -8.68
CA LEU A 101 -2.92 -6.59 -9.92
C LEU A 101 -3.60 -5.22 -9.95
N ASP A 102 -4.64 -5.00 -9.15
CA ASP A 102 -5.28 -3.69 -9.02
C ASP A 102 -4.34 -2.67 -8.32
N TYR A 103 -3.27 -3.15 -7.68
CA TYR A 103 -2.27 -2.35 -6.97
C TYR A 103 -0.89 -2.40 -7.64
N HIS A 104 -0.88 -2.51 -8.96
CA HIS A 104 0.33 -2.44 -9.79
C HIS A 104 1.37 -3.55 -9.51
N LEU A 105 0.96 -4.68 -8.93
CA LEU A 105 1.91 -5.73 -8.52
C LEU A 105 2.83 -6.17 -9.67
N ASP A 106 2.27 -6.43 -10.85
CA ASP A 106 3.00 -6.88 -12.04
C ASP A 106 4.14 -5.91 -12.42
N ILE A 107 3.83 -4.62 -12.51
CA ILE A 107 4.81 -3.62 -12.90
C ILE A 107 5.78 -3.32 -11.75
N LEU A 108 5.34 -3.34 -10.49
CA LEU A 108 6.21 -3.15 -9.33
C LEU A 108 7.24 -4.27 -9.23
N GLU A 109 6.86 -5.52 -9.49
CA GLU A 109 7.79 -6.66 -9.53
C GLU A 109 8.80 -6.53 -10.66
N TYR A 110 8.35 -6.10 -11.86
CA TYR A 110 9.26 -5.81 -12.96
C TYR A 110 10.28 -4.72 -12.58
N LEU A 111 9.82 -3.57 -12.08
CA LEU A 111 10.69 -2.45 -11.71
C LEU A 111 11.69 -2.85 -10.60
N GLN A 112 11.22 -3.57 -9.58
CA GLN A 112 12.08 -4.11 -8.53
C GLN A 112 13.16 -5.03 -9.11
N SER A 113 12.80 -5.93 -10.04
CA SER A 113 13.76 -6.84 -10.67
C SER A 113 14.84 -6.09 -11.48
N GLU A 114 14.50 -4.98 -12.13
CA GLU A 114 15.47 -4.15 -12.85
C GLU A 114 16.45 -3.46 -11.90
N MET A 115 15.97 -3.02 -10.72
CA MET A 115 16.86 -2.46 -9.70
C MET A 115 17.78 -3.52 -9.07
N ASP A 116 17.25 -4.73 -8.83
CA ASP A 116 18.04 -5.84 -8.30
C ASP A 116 19.15 -6.26 -9.29
N LYS A 117 18.87 -6.23 -10.60
CA LYS A 117 19.88 -6.45 -11.65
C LYS A 117 20.98 -5.38 -11.64
N ALA A 118 20.62 -4.10 -11.51
CA ALA A 118 21.61 -3.02 -11.40
C ALA A 118 22.50 -3.24 -10.17
N LYS A 119 21.88 -3.53 -9.02
CA LYS A 119 22.60 -3.83 -7.78
C LYS A 119 23.54 -5.04 -7.92
N ALA A 120 23.12 -6.11 -8.58
CA ALA A 120 23.96 -7.29 -8.82
C ALA A 120 25.20 -6.98 -9.67
N LYS A 121 25.15 -5.94 -10.51
CA LYS A 121 26.29 -5.42 -11.28
C LYS A 121 27.10 -4.34 -10.54
N ALA A 122 26.79 -4.08 -9.28
CA ALA A 122 27.33 -2.96 -8.51
C ALA A 122 27.09 -1.58 -9.17
N GLU A 123 25.99 -1.45 -9.91
CA GLU A 123 25.54 -0.21 -10.55
C GLU A 123 24.42 0.44 -9.71
N LYS A 124 24.32 1.78 -9.76
CA LYS A 124 23.18 2.50 -9.19
C LYS A 124 21.95 2.33 -10.09
N PRO A 125 20.75 2.02 -9.54
CA PRO A 125 19.53 2.00 -10.34
C PRO A 125 19.27 3.37 -10.99
N LEU A 126 18.73 3.37 -12.21
CA LEU A 126 18.38 4.59 -12.92
C LEU A 126 17.41 5.45 -12.09
N SER A 127 17.66 6.77 -12.01
CA SER A 127 16.80 7.68 -11.25
C SER A 127 15.35 7.67 -11.76
N SER A 128 15.11 7.50 -13.06
CA SER A 128 13.76 7.36 -13.62
C SER A 128 13.04 6.12 -13.12
N LEU A 129 13.75 4.98 -13.07
CA LEU A 129 13.24 3.71 -12.58
C LEU A 129 12.84 3.80 -11.10
N ARG A 130 13.68 4.45 -10.28
CA ARG A 130 13.40 4.72 -8.88
C ARG A 130 12.15 5.59 -8.70
N VAL A 131 12.01 6.65 -9.50
CA VAL A 131 10.83 7.55 -9.46
C VAL A 131 9.56 6.84 -9.91
N ASP A 132 9.63 5.99 -10.95
CA ASP A 132 8.50 5.19 -11.40
C ASP A 132 8.02 4.24 -10.29
N TYR A 133 8.96 3.54 -9.66
CA TYR A 133 8.67 2.65 -8.53
C TYR A 133 8.06 3.42 -7.34
N ASP A 134 8.63 4.58 -7.00
CA ASP A 134 8.19 5.39 -5.85
C ASP A 134 6.74 5.88 -6.00
N LEU A 135 6.38 6.36 -7.19
CA LEU A 135 5.02 6.81 -7.50
C LEU A 135 4.01 5.65 -7.46
N LEU A 136 4.36 4.51 -8.07
CA LEU A 136 3.47 3.33 -8.11
C LEU A 136 3.29 2.69 -6.74
N MET A 137 4.34 2.62 -5.91
CA MET A 137 4.25 2.12 -4.54
C MET A 137 3.35 3.02 -3.68
N THR A 138 3.46 4.33 -3.86
CA THR A 138 2.62 5.28 -3.13
C THR A 138 1.17 5.20 -3.56
N ASP A 139 0.92 5.09 -4.87
CA ASP A 139 -0.44 4.88 -5.39
C ASP A 139 -1.02 3.54 -4.91
N ALA A 140 -0.22 2.47 -4.93
CA ALA A 140 -0.62 1.15 -4.45
C ALA A 140 -1.02 1.18 -2.97
N PHE A 141 -0.24 1.84 -2.10
CA PHE A 141 -0.59 2.00 -0.70
C PHE A 141 -1.92 2.75 -0.52
N LEU A 142 -2.06 3.91 -1.17
CA LEU A 142 -3.24 4.77 -1.04
C LEU A 142 -4.51 4.09 -1.58
N LEU A 143 -4.41 3.45 -2.75
CA LEU A 143 -5.53 2.74 -3.37
C LEU A 143 -5.91 1.49 -2.56
N CYS A 144 -4.93 0.71 -2.12
CA CYS A 144 -5.17 -0.47 -1.29
C CYS A 144 -5.80 -0.10 0.06
N GLY A 145 -5.24 0.89 0.74
CA GLY A 145 -5.81 1.43 1.99
C GLY A 145 -7.26 1.90 1.78
N SER A 146 -7.54 2.59 0.68
CA SER A 146 -8.90 3.04 0.35
C SER A 146 -9.86 1.86 0.17
N HIS A 147 -9.45 0.83 -0.57
CA HIS A 147 -10.27 -0.37 -0.78
C HIS A 147 -10.49 -1.17 0.52
N ILE A 148 -9.51 -1.23 1.41
CA ILE A 148 -9.66 -1.87 2.73
C ILE A 148 -10.64 -1.07 3.61
N VAL A 149 -10.53 0.26 3.61
CA VAL A 149 -11.31 1.14 4.50
C VAL A 149 -12.75 1.31 4.03
N SER A 150 -12.94 1.49 2.73
CA SER A 150 -14.23 1.91 2.14
C SER A 150 -14.87 0.85 1.26
N GLY A 151 -14.18 -0.26 1.00
CA GLY A 151 -14.56 -1.23 -0.01
C GLY A 151 -14.12 -0.81 -1.42
N ARG A 152 -14.04 -1.79 -2.32
CA ARG A 152 -13.68 -1.58 -3.74
C ARG A 152 -14.87 -1.15 -4.59
N VAL A 153 -16.08 -1.50 -4.19
CA VAL A 153 -17.31 -1.27 -4.96
C VAL A 153 -18.22 -0.33 -4.18
N ASP A 154 -18.89 0.56 -4.91
CA ASP A 154 -19.91 1.43 -4.36
C ASP A 154 -21.19 0.61 -4.10
N PRO A 155 -21.59 0.37 -2.84
CA PRO A 155 -22.75 -0.46 -2.52
C PRO A 155 -24.06 0.14 -3.05
N GLU A 156 -24.15 1.47 -3.14
CA GLU A 156 -25.34 2.18 -3.63
C GLU A 156 -25.58 1.94 -5.13
N LYS A 157 -24.53 1.55 -5.87
CA LYS A 157 -24.65 1.14 -7.29
C LYS A 157 -25.10 -0.30 -7.47
N ILE A 158 -25.13 -1.09 -6.40
CA ILE A 158 -25.55 -2.51 -6.43
C ILE A 158 -26.99 -2.63 -5.94
N HIS A 159 -27.34 -2.01 -4.82
CA HIS A 159 -28.68 -1.99 -4.27
C HIS A 159 -28.98 -0.63 -3.62
N GLU A 160 -30.06 0.03 -4.04
CA GLU A 160 -30.45 1.37 -3.58
C GLU A 160 -30.70 1.44 -2.05
N ASP A 161 -31.11 0.33 -1.43
CA ASP A 161 -31.38 0.25 0.02
C ASP A 161 -30.16 -0.19 0.86
N TRP A 162 -28.98 -0.38 0.24
CA TRP A 162 -27.79 -0.80 0.98
C TRP A 162 -27.04 0.40 1.58
N PHE A 163 -27.33 0.70 2.84
CA PHE A 163 -26.60 1.71 3.61
C PHE A 163 -25.40 1.12 4.36
N ALA A 164 -24.22 1.11 3.74
CA ALA A 164 -22.97 0.80 4.44
C ALA A 164 -22.34 2.09 4.96
N ARG A 165 -22.09 2.18 6.28
CA ARG A 165 -21.39 3.33 6.86
C ARG A 165 -19.95 3.36 6.36
N ARG A 166 -19.63 4.30 5.47
CA ARG A 166 -18.27 4.50 4.95
C ARG A 166 -17.37 5.01 6.08
N ARG A 167 -16.19 4.41 6.20
CA ARG A 167 -15.11 4.95 7.03
C ARG A 167 -14.27 5.87 6.16
N TYR A 168 -13.79 6.97 6.71
CA TYR A 168 -12.88 7.88 6.03
C TYR A 168 -11.61 7.99 6.85
N GLU A 169 -10.47 7.77 6.19
CA GLU A 169 -9.14 7.87 6.80
C GLU A 169 -8.30 8.81 5.92
N ASP A 170 -7.50 9.66 6.54
CA ASP A 170 -6.46 10.40 5.81
C ASP A 170 -5.28 9.48 5.49
N LEU A 171 -5.42 8.75 4.40
CA LEU A 171 -4.44 7.73 4.00
C LEU A 171 -3.05 8.30 3.68
N ALA A 172 -2.95 9.59 3.34
CA ALA A 172 -1.65 10.23 3.13
C ALA A 172 -0.92 10.42 4.48
N SER A 173 -1.65 10.86 5.50
CA SER A 173 -1.12 10.97 6.86
C SER A 173 -0.80 9.60 7.46
N VAL A 174 -1.69 8.61 7.23
CA VAL A 174 -1.44 7.21 7.64
C VAL A 174 -0.18 6.65 6.98
N LEU A 175 0.01 6.88 5.67
CA LEU A 175 1.23 6.47 4.97
C LEU A 175 2.47 7.13 5.58
N GLN A 176 2.43 8.44 5.83
CA GLN A 176 3.57 9.16 6.38
C GLN A 176 3.99 8.58 7.74
N VAL A 177 3.03 8.35 8.65
CA VAL A 177 3.29 7.72 9.94
C VAL A 177 3.87 6.31 9.78
N ALA A 178 3.33 5.52 8.86
CA ALA A 178 3.79 4.17 8.60
C ALA A 178 5.23 4.12 8.06
N LEU A 179 5.61 5.08 7.22
CA LEU A 179 6.98 5.23 6.72
C LEU A 179 7.94 5.60 7.85
N ASP A 180 7.57 6.59 8.68
CA ASP A 180 8.40 7.12 9.76
C ASP A 180 8.61 6.11 10.90
N THR A 181 7.63 5.24 11.13
CA THR A 181 7.68 4.19 12.18
C THR A 181 8.08 2.82 11.65
N ASN A 182 8.38 2.69 10.35
CA ASN A 182 8.69 1.43 9.67
C ASN A 182 7.61 0.34 9.92
N SER A 183 6.34 0.72 9.88
CA SER A 183 5.19 -0.11 10.26
C SER A 183 4.18 -0.29 9.13
N VAL A 184 4.63 -0.23 7.86
CA VAL A 184 3.75 -0.24 6.67
C VAL A 184 2.81 -1.45 6.61
N GLU A 185 3.32 -2.67 6.79
CA GLU A 185 2.48 -3.88 6.79
C GLU A 185 1.50 -3.88 7.97
N GLU A 186 1.96 -3.54 9.18
CA GLU A 186 1.13 -3.48 10.39
C GLU A 186 0.00 -2.45 10.25
N THR A 187 0.33 -1.27 9.71
CA THR A 187 -0.63 -0.19 9.47
C THR A 187 -1.74 -0.66 8.53
N LEU A 188 -1.40 -1.27 7.39
CA LEU A 188 -2.42 -1.79 6.46
C LEU A 188 -3.25 -2.91 7.08
N ARG A 189 -2.64 -3.83 7.83
CA ARG A 189 -3.38 -4.88 8.57
C ARG A 189 -4.31 -4.28 9.62
N SER A 190 -3.96 -3.17 10.25
CA SER A 190 -4.81 -2.49 11.24
C SER A 190 -6.07 -1.87 10.63
N LEU A 191 -6.02 -1.52 9.34
CA LEU A 191 -7.17 -0.98 8.59
C LEU A 191 -8.19 -2.06 8.25
N VAL A 192 -7.82 -3.34 8.22
CA VAL A 192 -8.73 -4.44 7.86
C VAL A 192 -9.96 -4.46 8.79
N PRO A 193 -11.19 -4.57 8.25
CA PRO A 193 -12.40 -4.60 9.06
C PRO A 193 -12.39 -5.76 10.09
N LYS A 194 -12.42 -5.43 11.38
CA LYS A 194 -12.41 -6.41 12.49
C LYS A 194 -13.77 -7.08 12.76
N HIS A 195 -14.77 -6.82 11.91
CA HIS A 195 -16.13 -7.30 12.13
C HIS A 195 -16.24 -8.79 11.78
N ARG A 196 -16.85 -9.61 12.65
CA ARG A 196 -17.00 -11.06 12.43
C ARG A 196 -17.68 -11.42 11.09
N GLY A 197 -18.60 -10.57 10.62
CA GLY A 197 -19.24 -10.73 9.32
C GLY A 197 -18.24 -10.62 8.15
N TYR A 198 -17.24 -9.74 8.24
CA TYR A 198 -16.21 -9.60 7.21
C TYR A 198 -15.39 -10.90 7.07
N GLU A 199 -14.94 -11.47 8.19
CA GLU A 199 -14.22 -12.76 8.18
C GLU A 199 -15.06 -13.91 7.63
N ARG A 200 -16.36 -13.97 7.98
CA ARG A 200 -17.27 -14.96 7.41
C ARG A 200 -17.42 -14.82 5.89
N LEU A 201 -17.52 -13.58 5.40
CA LEU A 201 -17.62 -13.31 3.96
C LEU A 201 -16.32 -13.66 3.22
N LYS A 202 -15.15 -13.36 3.80
CA LYS A 202 -13.86 -13.78 3.26
C LYS A 202 -13.77 -15.30 3.13
N LYS A 203 -14.15 -16.03 4.19
CA LYS A 203 -14.16 -17.50 4.17
C LYS A 203 -15.11 -18.02 3.09
N ALA A 204 -16.34 -17.51 3.04
CA ALA A 204 -17.31 -17.91 2.01
C ALA A 204 -16.77 -17.66 0.59
N LEU A 205 -16.14 -16.50 0.34
CA LEU A 205 -15.54 -16.20 -0.96
C LEU A 205 -14.44 -17.20 -1.33
N LEU A 206 -13.58 -17.58 -0.39
CA LEU A 206 -12.55 -18.60 -0.64
C LEU A 206 -13.18 -19.94 -1.03
N ASP A 207 -14.26 -20.34 -0.35
CA ASP A 207 -14.99 -21.56 -0.68
C ASP A 207 -15.62 -21.48 -2.09
N TYR A 208 -16.22 -20.34 -2.46
CA TYR A 208 -16.72 -20.11 -3.82
C TYR A 208 -15.63 -20.11 -4.88
N ARG A 209 -14.45 -19.52 -4.61
CA ARG A 209 -13.32 -19.56 -5.55
C ARG A 209 -12.80 -20.98 -5.77
N ARG A 210 -12.75 -21.81 -4.71
CA ARG A 210 -12.39 -23.22 -4.83
C ARG A 210 -13.39 -23.99 -5.68
N MET A 211 -14.70 -23.78 -5.45
CA MET A 211 -15.74 -24.40 -6.27
C MET A 211 -15.62 -23.98 -7.74
N ALA A 212 -15.40 -22.69 -8.01
CA ALA A 212 -15.26 -22.17 -9.37
C ALA A 212 -14.01 -22.67 -10.10
N ALA A 213 -12.96 -23.07 -9.37
CA ALA A 213 -11.74 -23.66 -9.92
C ALA A 213 -11.83 -25.17 -10.14
N GLY A 214 -12.85 -25.83 -9.58
CA GLY A 214 -13.09 -27.26 -9.68
C GLY A 214 -13.98 -27.63 -10.87
N ASP A 215 -14.91 -28.55 -10.64
CA ASP A 215 -15.83 -29.02 -11.67
C ASP A 215 -16.75 -27.89 -12.19
N PRO A 216 -17.19 -27.95 -13.46
CA PRO A 216 -18.15 -27.01 -14.00
C PRO A 216 -19.41 -26.90 -13.13
N TRP A 217 -19.88 -25.68 -12.93
CA TRP A 217 -21.07 -25.41 -12.14
C TRP A 217 -22.29 -26.15 -12.73
N PRO A 218 -23.02 -26.98 -11.95
CA PRO A 218 -24.18 -27.70 -12.46
C PRO A 218 -25.29 -26.76 -12.95
N VAL A 219 -25.57 -26.78 -14.24
CA VAL A 219 -26.62 -25.96 -14.87
C VAL A 219 -27.93 -26.72 -14.90
N LEU A 220 -28.96 -26.15 -14.29
CA LEU A 220 -30.30 -26.75 -14.29
C LEU A 220 -31.00 -26.53 -15.64
N PRO A 221 -31.76 -27.52 -16.14
CA PRO A 221 -32.58 -27.36 -17.34
C PRO A 221 -33.65 -26.28 -17.12
N ARG A 222 -33.68 -25.25 -17.97
CA ARG A 222 -34.59 -24.08 -17.82
C ARG A 222 -36.07 -24.41 -18.05
N GLU A 223 -36.34 -25.37 -18.92
CA GLU A 223 -37.69 -25.74 -19.37
C GLU A 223 -38.40 -26.68 -18.38
N GLU A 224 -37.68 -27.20 -17.36
CA GLU A 224 -38.21 -28.21 -16.46
C GLU A 224 -38.63 -27.63 -15.10
N THR A 225 -39.92 -27.73 -14.78
CA THR A 225 -40.40 -27.44 -13.42
C THR A 225 -40.12 -28.63 -12.51
N LEU A 226 -39.15 -28.49 -11.61
CA LEU A 226 -38.80 -29.52 -10.64
C LEU A 226 -39.84 -29.60 -9.51
N LYS A 227 -40.37 -30.79 -9.26
CA LYS A 227 -41.39 -31.04 -8.21
C LYS A 227 -40.86 -32.03 -7.18
N LYS A 228 -41.30 -31.83 -5.94
CA LYS A 228 -41.05 -32.78 -4.86
C LYS A 228 -41.55 -34.18 -5.27
N ASP A 229 -40.77 -35.21 -4.94
CA ASP A 229 -41.07 -36.63 -5.16
C ASP A 229 -41.17 -37.06 -6.64
N ASN A 230 -40.80 -36.20 -7.60
CA ASN A 230 -40.72 -36.55 -9.02
C ASN A 230 -39.24 -36.73 -9.45
N PRO A 231 -38.77 -37.95 -9.72
CA PRO A 231 -37.40 -38.18 -10.17
C PRO A 231 -37.17 -37.62 -11.57
N SER A 232 -36.14 -36.80 -11.74
CA SER A 232 -35.73 -36.29 -13.06
C SER A 232 -34.24 -35.98 -13.13
N GLU A 233 -33.72 -35.77 -14.34
CA GLU A 233 -32.34 -35.34 -14.56
C GLU A 233 -32.06 -33.98 -13.89
N GLY A 234 -33.05 -33.08 -13.90
CA GLY A 234 -32.98 -31.82 -13.17
C GLY A 234 -32.84 -32.00 -11.66
N ILE A 235 -33.51 -32.98 -11.05
CA ILE A 235 -33.35 -33.31 -9.61
C ILE A 235 -31.96 -33.88 -9.31
N ILE A 236 -31.39 -34.71 -10.20
CA ILE A 236 -30.02 -35.23 -10.05
C ILE A 236 -29.01 -34.08 -10.07
N THR A 237 -29.17 -33.16 -11.03
CA THR A 237 -28.32 -31.97 -11.17
C THR A 237 -28.48 -31.01 -9.99
N LEU A 238 -29.71 -30.81 -9.51
CA LEU A 238 -30.00 -30.03 -8.30
C LEU A 238 -29.31 -30.62 -7.06
N ARG A 239 -29.40 -31.94 -6.87
CA ARG A 239 -28.73 -32.62 -5.76
C ARG A 239 -27.22 -32.42 -5.80
N LYS A 240 -26.59 -32.56 -6.98
CA LYS A 240 -25.15 -32.26 -7.14
C LYS A 240 -24.83 -30.83 -6.71
N ARG A 241 -25.64 -29.85 -7.12
CA ARG A 241 -25.47 -28.45 -6.73
C ARG A 241 -25.61 -28.24 -5.21
N LEU A 242 -26.63 -28.81 -4.57
CA LEU A 242 -26.85 -28.68 -3.12
C LEU A 242 -25.72 -29.34 -2.31
N VAL A 243 -25.20 -30.49 -2.77
CA VAL A 243 -24.00 -31.10 -2.15
C VAL A 243 -22.79 -30.19 -2.26
N LEU A 244 -22.56 -29.59 -3.44
CA LEU A 244 -21.45 -28.66 -3.65
C LEU A 244 -21.54 -27.42 -2.76
N THR A 245 -22.75 -26.87 -2.56
CA THR A 245 -22.97 -25.69 -1.73
C THR A 245 -23.13 -25.99 -0.24
N GLY A 246 -23.29 -27.26 0.15
CA GLY A 246 -23.53 -27.67 1.54
C GLY A 246 -24.98 -27.43 2.01
N ASP A 247 -25.92 -27.37 1.08
CA ASP A 247 -27.35 -27.09 1.31
C ASP A 247 -28.24 -28.34 1.22
N LEU A 248 -27.65 -29.54 1.13
CA LEU A 248 -28.39 -30.82 1.09
C LEU A 248 -28.81 -31.31 2.48
#